data_AF-A0AA38F8U8-F1
#
_entry.id   AF-A0AA38F8U8-F1
#
_cell.length_a   1.000
_cell.length_b   1.000
_cell.length_c   1.000
_cell.angle_alpha   90.00
_cell.angle_beta   90.00
_cell.angle_gamma   90.00
#
_symmetry.space_group_name_H-M   'P 1'
#
loop_
_entity.id
_entity.type
_entity.pdbx_description
1 polymer ?
#
loop_
_entity_poly.entity_id
_entity_poly.type
_entity_poly.pdbx_seq_one_letter_code
_entity_poly.pdbx_strand_id
1 'polypeptide(L)' 'SDMAGDVDNRRSTTGYIYTVGGTTVSWISRLQKLVALSTTEAEYVAATEASKEMIWLQQFLEELGHKQEE' A
#
# COMPACT_ATOMS: atom_id res chain seq x y z
N SER A 1 5.26 1.43 30.29
CA SER A 1 4.62 0.14 30.00
C SER A 1 5.58 -0.68 29.19
N ASP A 2 5.96 -1.83 29.73
CA ASP A 2 6.95 -2.73 29.16
C ASP A 2 6.39 -3.40 27.90
N MET A 3 6.95 -3.06 26.74
CA MET A 3 6.57 -3.59 25.41
C MET A 3 7.46 -4.77 25.00
N ALA A 4 8.11 -5.45 25.96
CA ALA A 4 9.03 -6.56 25.67
C ALA A 4 8.33 -7.89 25.35
N GLY A 5 7.00 -7.97 25.45
CA GLY A 5 6.23 -9.21 25.33
C GLY A 5 5.38 -9.36 24.05
N ASP A 6 5.35 -8.38 23.16
CA ASP A 6 4.48 -8.43 21.97
C ASP A 6 5.29 -8.66 20.70
N VAL A 7 5.42 -9.93 20.34
CA VAL A 7 6.10 -10.40 19.12
C VAL A 7 5.40 -9.88 17.86
N ASP A 8 4.11 -9.54 17.94
CA ASP A 8 3.32 -9.08 16.81
C ASP A 8 3.47 -7.57 16.55
N ASN A 9 3.84 -6.79 17.56
CA ASN A 9 3.96 -5.32 17.51
C ASN A 9 5.20 -4.78 16.79
N ARG A 10 6.06 -5.64 16.25
CA ARG A 10 7.27 -5.21 15.50
C ARG A 10 6.99 -4.93 14.03
N ARG A 11 5.82 -5.31 13.51
CA ARG A 11 5.50 -5.18 12.09
C ARG A 11 4.81 -3.85 11.85
N SER A 12 5.31 -3.09 10.88
CA SER A 12 4.67 -1.86 10.45
C SER A 12 3.39 -2.17 9.68
N THR A 13 2.49 -1.19 9.56
CA THR A 13 1.27 -1.33 8.75
C THR A 13 1.48 -0.65 7.39
N THR A 14 1.13 -1.33 6.31
CA THR A 14 1.04 -0.75 4.97
C THR A 14 -0.40 -0.39 4.69
N GLY A 15 -0.62 0.85 4.22
CA GLY A 15 -1.92 1.28 3.73
C GLY A 15 -1.81 2.17 2.49
N TYR A 16 -2.82 2.09 1.64
CA TYR A 16 -3.03 2.99 0.50
C TYR A 16 -4.52 3.12 0.21
N ILE A 17 -4.90 4.17 -0.50
CA ILE A 17 -6.24 4.42 -1.00
C ILE A 17 -6.11 4.99 -2.42
N TYR A 18 -6.82 4.42 -3.37
CA TYR A 18 -6.94 4.88 -4.74
C TYR A 18 -8.36 5.34 -5.04
N THR A 19 -8.47 6.48 -5.70
CA THR A 19 -9.74 7.08 -6.11
C THR A 19 -9.79 7.31 -7.62
N VAL A 20 -10.91 7.01 -8.24
CA VAL A 20 -11.20 7.32 -9.65
C VAL A 20 -12.48 8.16 -9.70
N GLY A 21 -12.42 9.33 -10.35
CA GLY A 21 -13.56 10.24 -10.42
C GLY A 21 -14.11 10.68 -9.05
N GLY A 22 -13.25 10.77 -8.04
CA GLY A 22 -13.64 11.10 -6.66
C GLY A 22 -14.25 9.94 -5.86
N THR A 23 -14.36 8.74 -6.44
CA THR A 23 -14.86 7.54 -5.76
C THR A 23 -13.70 6.61 -5.40
N THR A 24 -13.67 6.11 -4.17
CA THR A 24 -12.67 5.11 -3.74
C THR A 24 -12.92 3.77 -4.43
N VAL A 25 -11.91 3.26 -5.13
CA VAL A 25 -12.01 2.01 -5.91
C VAL A 25 -11.10 0.90 -5.41
N SER A 26 -9.98 1.23 -4.77
CA SER A 26 -9.06 0.26 -4.17
C SER A 26 -8.43 0.83 -2.91
N TRP A 27 -8.30 0.01 -1.87
CA TRP A 27 -7.68 0.40 -0.63
C TRP A 27 -7.11 -0.82 0.09
N ILE A 28 -6.12 -0.58 0.94
CA ILE A 28 -5.62 -1.59 1.86
C ILE A 28 -5.22 -0.94 3.18
N SER A 29 -5.34 -1.70 4.25
CA SER A 29 -4.68 -1.44 5.53
C SER A 29 -4.34 -2.79 6.13
N ARG A 30 -3.07 -3.19 6.05
CA ARG A 30 -2.63 -4.50 6.53
C ARG A 30 -1.27 -4.44 7.18
N LEU A 31 -1.07 -5.33 8.15
CA LEU A 31 0.23 -5.54 8.75
C LEU A 31 1.23 -6.04 7.69
N GLN A 32 2.42 -5.45 7.65
CA GLN A 32 3.49 -5.88 6.76
C GLN A 32 3.86 -7.33 7.09
N LYS A 33 4.10 -8.14 6.05
CA LYS A 33 4.50 -9.54 6.25
C LYS A 33 5.88 -9.65 6.90
N LEU A 34 6.77 -8.71 6.57
CA LEU A 34 8.13 -8.63 7.08
C LEU A 34 8.21 -7.59 8.20
N VAL A 35 9.12 -7.82 9.14
CA VAL A 35 9.53 -6.83 10.14
C VAL A 35 10.55 -5.91 9.45
N ALA A 36 10.17 -4.66 9.19
CA ALA A 36 11.09 -3.65 8.68
C ALA A 36 12.14 -3.30 9.74
N LEU A 37 13.40 -3.11 9.33
CA LEU A 37 14.51 -2.76 10.22
C LEU A 37 14.53 -1.26 10.55
N SER A 38 13.77 -0.46 9.82
CA SER A 38 13.60 0.98 10.04
C SER A 38 12.23 1.45 9.57
N THR A 39 11.83 2.65 9.99
CA THR A 39 10.63 3.32 9.48
C THR A 39 10.74 3.59 7.98
N THR A 40 11.92 3.97 7.50
CA THR A 40 12.18 4.19 6.07
C THR A 40 11.97 2.93 5.24
N GLU A 41 12.44 1.77 5.72
CA GLU A 41 12.18 0.50 5.04
C GLU A 41 10.68 0.17 5.02
N ALA A 42 9.96 0.42 6.12
CA ALA A 42 8.50 0.25 6.15
C ALA A 42 7.79 1.18 5.15
N GLU A 43 8.24 2.43 5.00
CA GLU A 43 7.73 3.38 4.00
C GLU A 43 7.99 2.89 2.57
N TYR A 44 9.19 2.35 2.29
CA TYR A 44 9.50 1.76 0.99
C TYR A 44 8.62 0.54 0.67
N VAL A 45 8.34 -0.31 1.66
CA VAL A 45 7.42 -1.44 1.50
C VAL A 45 6.02 -0.94 1.18
N ALA A 46 5.53 0.07 1.90
CA ALA A 46 4.22 0.66 1.64
C ALA A 46 4.13 1.31 0.24
N ALA A 47 5.13 2.11 -0.13
CA ALA A 47 5.22 2.73 -1.45
C ALA A 47 5.29 1.70 -2.58
N THR A 48 6.06 0.62 -2.39
CA THR A 48 6.17 -0.46 -3.39
C THR A 48 4.84 -1.17 -3.61
N GLU A 49 4.12 -1.51 -2.54
CA GLU A 49 2.81 -2.16 -2.65
C GLU A 49 1.76 -1.24 -3.28
N ALA A 50 1.77 0.05 -2.93
CA ALA A 50 0.95 1.06 -3.57
C ALA A 50 1.27 1.14 -5.08
N SER A 51 2.53 1.31 -5.47
CA SER A 51 2.93 1.39 -6.88
C SER A 51 2.50 0.19 -7.72
N LYS A 52 2.55 -1.04 -7.16
CA LYS A 52 2.06 -2.24 -7.85
C LYS A 52 0.56 -2.14 -8.15
N GLU A 53 -0.23 -1.74 -7.16
CA GLU A 53 -1.67 -1.55 -7.31
C GLU A 53 -1.97 -0.43 -8.32
N MET A 54 -1.21 0.67 -8.28
CA MET A 54 -1.36 1.77 -9.23
C MET A 54 -1.11 1.32 -10.68
N ILE A 55 -0.03 0.59 -10.93
CA ILE A 55 0.28 0.07 -12.28
C ILE A 55 -0.84 -0.85 -12.77
N TRP A 56 -1.33 -1.73 -11.88
CA TRP A 56 -2.44 -2.62 -12.23
C TRP A 56 -3.72 -1.83 -12.55
N LEU A 57 -4.07 -0.83 -11.73
CA LEU A 57 -5.23 0.04 -11.98
C LEU A 57 -5.10 0.83 -13.28
N GLN A 58 -3.90 1.32 -13.61
CA GLN A 58 -3.62 2.01 -14.87
C GLN A 58 -3.91 1.09 -16.06
N GLN A 59 -3.35 -0.12 -16.06
CA GLN A 59 -3.57 -1.12 -17.10
C GLN A 59 -5.05 -1.50 -17.22
N PHE A 60 -5.72 -1.70 -16.09
CA PHE A 60 -7.14 -2.02 -16.06
C PHE A 60 -8.00 -0.91 -16.68
N LEU A 61 -7.71 0.36 -16.39
CA LEU A 61 -8.42 1.49 -16.96
C LEU A 61 -8.12 1.65 -18.46
N GLU A 62 -6.89 1.40 -18.89
CA GLU A 62 -6.52 1.37 -20.31
C GLU A 62 -7.31 0.30 -21.08
N GLU A 63 -7.47 -0.91 -20.54
CA GLU A 63 -8.29 -1.98 -21.14
C GLU A 63 -9.77 -1.59 -21.27
N LEU A 64 -10.27 -0.73 -20.37
CA LEU A 64 -11.62 -0.17 -20.42
C LEU A 64 -11.75 1.03 -21.38
N GLY A 65 -10.68 1.44 -22.07
CA GLY A 65 -10.67 2.60 -22.95
C GLY A 65 -10.48 3.94 -22.22
N HIS A 66 -10.14 3.91 -20.94
CA HIS A 66 -9.86 5.07 -20.11
C HIS A 66 -8.35 5.22 -19.91
N LYS A 67 -7.64 5.57 -20.98
CA LYS A 67 -6.20 5.86 -20.89
C LYS A 67 -5.97 7.09 -20.01
N GLN A 68 -5.15 6.93 -18.97
CA GLN A 68 -4.72 8.03 -18.12
C GLN A 68 -3.57 8.77 -18.83
N GLU A 69 -3.74 10.07 -19.08
CA GLU A 69 -2.65 10.93 -19.53
C GLU A 69 -1.74 11.25 -18.34
N GLU A 70 -0.43 11.25 -18.59
CA GLU A 70 0.60 11.54 -17.57
C GLU A 70 0.66 13.04 -17.23
#